data_AF-A0A533BCU7-F1
#
_entry.id   AF-A0A533BCU7-F1
#
_cell.length_a   1.000
_cell.length_b   1.000
_cell.length_c   1.000
_cell.angle_alpha   90.00
_cell.angle_beta   90.00
_cell.angle_gamma   90.00
#
_symmetry.space_group_name_H-M   'P 1'
#
loop_
_entity.id
_entity.type
_entity.pdbx_description
1 polymer ?
#
loop_
_entity_poly.entity_id
_entity_poly.type
_entity_poly.pdbx_seq_one_letter_code
_entity_poly.pdbx_strand_id
1 'polypeptide(L)'
;MNQINQINKTNQMNQIDQMNKTGWLKFFSILLVGWLGIQFTHKSDMNVWAGSQSSNKSAMVRQAHHPEFHRGKAQGDAERGRAVFNGKGVCYYCHGVDGSLDRRPELETETAALIARLNPPPSDLRNPKALHLKTDRQRAHAIREGHPGTGMFPDTTMTDQELTNTLAYLSLLRREGAQKSGEARVPHIKEQQP
;
A
#
# COMPACT_ATOMS: atom_id res chain seq x y z
N MET A 1 51.06 -18.24 -14.64
CA MET A 1 49.89 -18.78 -13.90
C MET A 1 50.16 -20.23 -13.53
N ASN A 2 50.18 -20.56 -12.23
CA ASN A 2 50.57 -21.87 -11.70
C ASN A 2 49.38 -22.87 -11.75
N GLN A 3 49.64 -24.10 -12.22
CA GLN A 3 48.68 -25.23 -12.33
C GLN A 3 47.90 -25.50 -11.03
N ILE A 4 48.54 -25.29 -9.89
CA ILE A 4 47.95 -25.49 -8.55
C ILE A 4 46.72 -24.60 -8.34
N ASN A 5 46.73 -23.38 -8.89
CA ASN A 5 45.61 -22.44 -8.73
C ASN A 5 44.38 -22.83 -9.55
N GLN A 6 44.57 -23.59 -10.65
CA GLN A 6 43.45 -24.07 -11.45
C GLN A 6 42.77 -25.27 -10.80
N ILE A 7 43.55 -26.21 -10.25
CA ILE A 7 43.03 -27.38 -9.53
C ILE A 7 42.18 -26.95 -8.31
N ASN A 8 42.64 -25.94 -7.57
CA ASN A 8 41.89 -25.40 -6.43
C ASN A 8 40.55 -24.76 -6.83
N LYS A 9 40.49 -24.08 -7.98
CA LYS A 9 39.24 -23.49 -8.49
C LYS A 9 38.23 -24.55 -8.94
N THR A 10 38.70 -25.59 -9.63
CA THR A 10 37.81 -26.67 -10.11
C THR A 10 37.26 -27.50 -8.94
N ASN A 11 38.06 -27.76 -7.91
CA ASN A 11 37.59 -28.46 -6.70
C ASN A 11 36.56 -27.64 -5.92
N GLN A 12 36.70 -26.31 -5.84
CA GLN A 12 35.69 -25.46 -5.20
C GLN A 12 34.36 -25.45 -5.95
N MET A 13 34.36 -25.35 -7.28
CA MET A 13 33.11 -25.36 -8.06
C MET A 13 32.37 -26.70 -7.95
N ASN A 14 33.09 -27.83 -7.93
CA ASN A 14 32.47 -29.14 -7.71
C ASN A 14 31.93 -29.31 -6.29
N GLN A 15 32.57 -28.71 -5.27
CA GLN A 15 32.08 -28.80 -3.90
C GLN A 15 30.77 -28.03 -3.72
N ILE A 16 30.66 -26.81 -4.27
CA ILE A 16 29.47 -25.95 -4.14
C ILE A 16 28.24 -26.56 -4.84
N ASP A 17 28.41 -27.21 -6.00
CA ASP A 17 27.30 -27.89 -6.70
C ASP A 17 26.80 -29.15 -5.95
N GLN A 18 27.66 -29.79 -5.17
CA GLN A 18 27.29 -30.97 -4.36
C GLN A 18 26.52 -30.63 -3.09
N MET A 19 26.64 -29.39 -2.56
CA MET A 19 25.95 -28.98 -1.32
C MET A 19 24.51 -28.52 -1.56
N ASN A 20 24.12 -28.18 -2.80
CA ASN A 20 22.78 -27.67 -3.11
C ASN A 20 21.75 -28.78 -3.43
N LYS A 21 22.19 -30.01 -3.73
CA LYS A 21 21.31 -31.09 -4.23
C LYS A 21 20.68 -31.95 -3.14
N THR A 22 21.16 -31.86 -1.89
CA THR A 22 20.80 -32.80 -0.81
C THR A 22 19.95 -32.19 0.32
N GLY A 23 19.56 -30.91 0.21
CA GLY A 23 18.84 -30.18 1.27
C GLY A 23 17.30 -30.18 1.20
N TRP A 24 16.66 -30.76 0.17
CA TRP A 24 15.23 -30.52 -0.10
C TRP A 24 14.26 -31.68 0.20
N LEU A 25 14.73 -32.83 0.70
CA LEU A 25 13.93 -34.09 0.69
C LEU A 25 13.63 -34.74 2.06
N LYS A 26 13.59 -33.99 3.17
CA LYS A 26 13.39 -34.57 4.51
C LYS A 26 12.35 -33.91 5.43
N PHE A 27 11.36 -33.15 4.93
CA PHE A 27 10.31 -32.55 5.79
C PHE A 27 8.87 -33.06 5.61
N PHE A 28 8.61 -33.99 4.69
CA PHE A 28 7.27 -34.58 4.54
C PHE A 28 7.26 -36.06 4.90
N SER A 29 7.15 -36.38 6.18
CA SER A 29 6.43 -37.57 6.66
C SER A 29 6.43 -37.64 8.19
N ILE A 30 5.28 -38.07 8.72
CA ILE A 30 4.95 -38.42 10.11
C ILE A 30 4.25 -37.31 10.91
N LEU A 31 2.92 -37.20 10.74
CA LEU A 31 1.95 -37.38 11.83
C LEU A 31 0.52 -37.39 11.26
N LEU A 32 0.03 -38.61 11.02
CA LEU A 32 -1.36 -38.94 10.75
C LEU A 32 -1.81 -39.75 11.97
N VAL A 33 -2.95 -39.40 12.58
CA VAL A 33 -3.97 -40.28 13.21
C VAL A 33 -4.72 -39.50 14.31
N GLY A 34 -6.03 -39.34 14.09
CA GLY A 34 -7.04 -39.35 15.15
C GLY A 34 -7.67 -38.01 15.52
N TRP A 35 -8.83 -37.68 14.93
CA TRP A 35 -10.08 -37.73 15.69
C TRP A 35 -11.31 -37.67 14.78
N LEU A 36 -12.13 -38.71 14.96
CA LEU A 36 -13.52 -38.89 14.60
C LEU A 36 -14.39 -37.62 14.77
N GLY A 37 -15.30 -37.43 13.82
CA GLY A 37 -16.08 -36.21 13.69
C GLY A 37 -17.32 -36.07 14.57
N ILE A 38 -18.06 -35.02 14.26
CA ILE A 38 -19.44 -34.80 14.66
C ILE A 38 -20.15 -34.13 13.48
N GLN A 39 -21.18 -34.81 12.96
CA GLN A 39 -22.22 -34.18 12.16
C GLN A 39 -23.13 -33.39 13.10
N PHE A 40 -23.27 -32.08 12.89
CA PHE A 40 -24.46 -31.34 13.34
C PHE A 40 -24.99 -30.53 12.17
N THR A 41 -26.01 -31.10 11.52
CA THR A 41 -27.03 -30.33 10.83
C THR A 41 -27.83 -29.55 11.86
N HIS A 42 -27.83 -28.22 11.77
CA HIS A 42 -28.95 -27.43 12.28
C HIS A 42 -29.14 -26.16 11.42
N LYS A 43 -30.11 -26.24 10.50
CA LYS A 43 -30.78 -25.06 9.95
C LYS A 43 -31.58 -24.40 11.08
N SER A 44 -31.48 -23.08 11.21
CA SER A 44 -32.54 -22.22 11.73
C SER A 44 -32.17 -20.77 11.45
N ASP A 45 -32.90 -20.17 10.52
CA ASP A 45 -33.05 -18.73 10.39
C ASP A 45 -33.50 -18.12 11.72
N MET A 46 -32.79 -17.08 12.19
CA MET A 46 -33.29 -16.18 13.23
C MET A 46 -33.01 -14.74 12.83
N ASN A 47 -33.93 -14.22 12.02
CA ASN A 47 -34.38 -12.85 11.97
C ASN A 47 -34.86 -12.38 13.36
N VAL A 48 -33.98 -11.67 14.10
CA VAL A 48 -34.39 -10.87 15.26
C VAL A 48 -34.35 -9.39 14.89
N TRP A 49 -35.57 -8.92 14.66
CA TRP A 49 -36.05 -7.56 14.80
C TRP A 49 -35.75 -7.04 16.21
N ALA A 50 -34.89 -6.03 16.31
CA ALA A 50 -34.90 -5.06 17.41
C ALA A 50 -34.84 -3.67 16.78
N GLY A 51 -36.02 -3.08 16.61
CA GLY A 51 -36.14 -1.72 16.12
C GLY A 51 -35.66 -0.74 17.18
N SER A 52 -34.71 0.12 16.82
CA SER A 52 -34.61 1.44 17.45
C SER A 52 -35.23 2.44 16.47
N GLN A 53 -36.46 2.86 16.79
CA GLN A 53 -37.11 3.98 16.14
C GLN A 53 -36.41 5.26 16.59
N SER A 54 -35.50 5.78 15.77
CA SER A 54 -35.06 7.17 15.84
C SER A 54 -36.00 8.00 14.98
N SER A 55 -36.94 8.66 15.64
CA SER A 55 -38.03 9.45 15.08
C SER A 55 -37.57 10.77 14.48
N ASN A 56 -37.31 10.80 13.17
CA ASN A 56 -37.22 12.08 12.44
C ASN A 56 -38.18 12.03 11.24
N LYS A 57 -39.48 12.24 11.49
CA LYS A 57 -40.44 12.57 10.44
C LYS A 57 -40.49 14.08 10.28
N SER A 58 -40.07 14.58 9.12
CA SER A 58 -40.75 15.71 8.46
C SER A 58 -40.41 15.76 6.97
N ALA A 59 -41.49 15.77 6.19
CA ALA A 59 -41.64 16.23 4.81
C ALA A 59 -41.06 15.40 3.66
N MET A 60 -41.98 14.62 3.06
CA MET A 60 -41.98 14.18 1.67
C MET A 60 -41.78 15.35 0.69
N VAL A 61 -40.87 15.17 -0.27
CA VAL A 61 -41.07 15.60 -1.66
C VAL A 61 -40.65 14.42 -2.56
N ARG A 62 -41.59 13.93 -3.36
CA ARG A 62 -41.36 12.91 -4.40
C ARG A 62 -40.71 13.59 -5.61
N GLN A 63 -39.54 13.12 -6.03
CA GLN A 63 -39.08 13.26 -7.41
C GLN A 63 -38.44 11.94 -7.86
N ALA A 64 -38.83 11.49 -9.04
CA ALA A 64 -38.59 10.17 -9.59
C ALA A 64 -37.16 9.94 -10.11
N HIS A 65 -36.68 8.70 -9.93
CA HIS A 65 -35.87 7.90 -10.85
C HIS A 65 -34.47 8.42 -11.23
N HIS A 66 -33.52 8.16 -10.34
CA HIS A 66 -32.17 7.73 -10.70
C HIS A 66 -31.79 6.58 -9.76
N PRO A 67 -31.14 5.48 -10.21
CA PRO A 67 -30.52 4.55 -9.28
C PRO A 67 -29.37 5.31 -8.62
N GLU A 68 -29.64 5.85 -7.43
CA GLU A 68 -28.60 6.33 -6.54
C GLU A 68 -27.64 5.17 -6.28
N PHE A 69 -26.42 5.31 -6.79
CA PHE A 69 -25.26 4.63 -6.27
C PHE A 69 -25.09 5.12 -4.83
N HIS A 70 -25.86 4.54 -3.91
CA HIS A 70 -25.81 4.86 -2.50
C HIS A 70 -24.40 4.54 -2.00
N ARG A 71 -23.70 5.65 -1.87
CA ARG A 71 -22.47 5.97 -1.14
C ARG A 71 -22.43 5.29 0.23
N GLY A 72 -22.28 3.98 0.24
CA GLY A 72 -21.52 3.23 1.23
C GLY A 72 -20.15 2.98 0.64
N LYS A 73 -19.33 4.03 0.43
CA LYS A 73 -17.91 3.77 0.20
C LYS A 73 -17.42 3.08 1.46
N ALA A 74 -16.95 1.84 1.36
CA ALA A 74 -16.15 1.26 2.43
C ALA A 74 -15.12 2.33 2.84
N GLN A 75 -15.20 2.81 4.07
CA GLN A 75 -14.28 3.85 4.52
C GLN A 75 -12.90 3.20 4.60
N GLY A 76 -11.93 3.76 3.89
CA GLY A 76 -10.57 3.24 3.94
C GLY A 76 -9.96 3.45 5.32
N ASP A 77 -9.20 2.46 5.77
CA ASP A 77 -8.38 2.51 6.98
C ASP A 77 -6.97 3.02 6.60
N ALA A 78 -6.62 4.19 7.12
CA ALA A 78 -5.35 4.85 6.79
C ALA A 78 -4.13 4.08 7.34
N GLU A 79 -4.23 3.42 8.49
CA GLU A 79 -3.12 2.64 9.04
C GLU A 79 -2.90 1.35 8.24
N ARG A 80 -3.97 0.68 7.83
CA ARG A 80 -3.85 -0.43 6.87
C ARG A 80 -3.30 0.06 5.52
N GLY A 81 -3.71 1.24 5.08
CA GLY A 81 -3.19 1.88 3.86
C GLY A 81 -1.70 2.19 3.96
N ARG A 82 -1.23 2.59 5.13
CA ARG A 82 0.19 2.79 5.42
C ARG A 82 0.99 1.51 5.29
N ALA A 83 0.46 0.39 5.79
CA ALA A 83 1.10 -0.92 5.65
C ALA A 83 1.19 -1.38 4.18
N VAL A 84 0.15 -1.11 3.37
CA VAL A 84 0.20 -1.37 1.92
C VAL A 84 1.24 -0.48 1.24
N PHE A 85 1.19 0.84 1.50
CA PHE A 85 2.06 1.82 0.87
C PHE A 85 3.56 1.56 1.13
N ASN A 86 3.93 1.26 2.38
CA ASN A 86 5.31 0.98 2.79
C ASN A 86 5.70 -0.50 2.69
N GLY A 87 4.81 -1.34 2.17
CA GLY A 87 4.99 -2.79 2.11
C GLY A 87 4.54 -3.33 0.76
N LYS A 88 3.39 -4.03 0.76
CA LYS A 88 2.89 -4.80 -0.40
C LYS A 88 2.83 -3.99 -1.71
N GLY A 89 2.33 -2.75 -1.66
CA GLY A 89 2.18 -1.90 -2.84
C GLY A 89 3.47 -1.21 -3.28
N VAL A 90 4.56 -1.36 -2.50
CA VAL A 90 5.93 -0.90 -2.82
C VAL A 90 6.04 0.58 -3.20
N CYS A 91 5.04 1.39 -2.86
CA CYS A 91 4.92 2.79 -3.28
C CYS A 91 6.08 3.63 -2.73
N TYR A 92 6.53 3.28 -1.52
CA TYR A 92 7.65 3.92 -0.82
C TYR A 92 9.00 3.83 -1.54
N TYR A 93 9.16 2.91 -2.50
CA TYR A 93 10.41 2.77 -3.24
C TYR A 93 10.73 4.04 -4.07
N CYS A 94 9.70 4.60 -4.72
CA CYS A 94 9.82 5.81 -5.52
C CYS A 94 9.38 7.07 -4.75
N HIS A 95 8.33 6.95 -3.93
CA HIS A 95 7.76 8.08 -3.19
C HIS A 95 8.34 8.26 -1.78
N GLY A 96 9.22 7.35 -1.34
CA GLY A 96 9.83 7.34 -0.02
C GLY A 96 8.91 6.89 1.10
N VAL A 97 9.49 6.52 2.25
CA VAL A 97 8.77 6.04 3.43
C VAL A 97 7.81 7.11 3.92
N ASP A 98 6.53 6.74 4.04
CA ASP A 98 5.41 7.62 4.35
C ASP A 98 5.30 8.84 3.41
N GLY A 99 5.64 8.64 2.13
CA GLY A 99 5.54 9.66 1.07
C GLY A 99 6.60 10.76 1.16
N SER A 100 7.67 10.54 1.92
CA SER A 100 8.77 11.49 2.12
C SER A 100 9.88 11.21 1.12
N LEU A 101 10.01 12.01 0.06
CA LEU A 101 10.96 11.75 -1.04
C LEU A 101 12.43 11.63 -0.62
N ASP A 102 12.79 12.26 0.50
CA ASP A 102 14.10 12.21 1.16
C ASP A 102 14.35 10.93 1.97
N ARG A 103 13.30 10.14 2.24
CA ARG A 103 13.37 8.89 3.02
C ARG A 103 13.05 7.67 2.15
N ARG A 104 13.65 7.58 0.97
CA ARG A 104 13.63 6.32 0.19
C ARG A 104 14.45 5.26 0.92
N PRO A 105 14.10 3.96 0.78
CA PRO A 105 14.96 2.90 1.28
C PRO A 105 16.34 3.00 0.64
N GLU A 106 17.34 2.36 1.26
CA GLU A 106 18.65 2.22 0.63
C GLU A 106 18.49 1.38 -0.65
N LEU A 107 18.88 1.98 -1.77
CA LEU A 107 18.78 1.38 -3.10
C LEU A 107 20.19 1.16 -3.64
N GLU A 108 20.34 0.14 -4.49
CA GLU A 108 21.53 0.01 -5.32
C GLU A 108 21.80 1.31 -6.09
N THR A 109 23.08 1.65 -6.23
CA THR A 109 23.52 2.96 -6.79
C THR A 109 22.89 3.23 -8.16
N GLU A 110 22.85 2.21 -9.02
CA GLU A 110 22.27 2.32 -10.37
C GLU A 110 20.75 2.55 -10.31
N THR A 111 20.04 1.87 -9.41
CA THR A 111 18.59 2.06 -9.25
C THR A 111 18.27 3.46 -8.72
N ALA A 112 19.03 3.95 -7.75
CA ALA A 112 18.90 5.33 -7.27
C ALA A 112 19.15 6.35 -8.39
N ALA A 113 20.18 6.14 -9.21
CA ALA A 113 20.50 6.98 -10.35
C ALA A 113 19.40 6.96 -11.42
N LEU A 114 18.81 5.79 -11.70
CA LEU A 114 17.68 5.67 -12.63
C LEU A 114 16.45 6.44 -12.13
N ILE A 115 16.09 6.27 -10.84
CA ILE A 115 14.96 7.01 -10.24
C ILE A 115 15.20 8.52 -10.30
N ALA A 116 16.42 8.98 -10.05
CA ALA A 116 16.78 10.40 -10.11
C ALA A 116 16.68 10.99 -11.52
N ARG A 117 16.76 10.16 -12.57
CA ARG A 117 16.64 10.56 -13.99
C ARG A 117 15.22 10.45 -14.55
N LEU A 118 14.25 9.94 -13.78
CA LEU A 118 12.86 9.88 -14.22
C LEU A 118 12.34 11.28 -14.56
N ASN A 119 11.70 11.40 -15.71
CA ASN A 119 11.06 12.61 -16.17
C ASN A 119 9.61 12.30 -16.58
N PRO A 120 8.59 12.77 -15.83
CA PRO A 120 8.70 13.58 -14.61
C PRO A 120 9.25 12.79 -13.42
N PRO A 121 9.84 13.46 -12.41
CA PRO A 121 10.27 12.81 -11.17
C PRO A 121 9.04 12.34 -10.37
N PRO A 122 9.21 11.38 -9.43
CA PRO A 122 8.14 10.98 -8.54
C PRO A 122 7.55 12.18 -7.79
N SER A 123 6.22 12.32 -7.83
CA SER A 123 5.54 13.44 -7.19
C SER A 123 5.70 13.40 -5.66
N ASP A 124 5.84 14.57 -5.05
CA ASP A 124 5.73 14.74 -3.60
C ASP A 124 4.27 14.58 -3.17
N LEU A 125 3.96 13.42 -2.57
CA LEU A 125 2.61 13.05 -2.15
C LEU A 125 2.11 13.84 -0.94
N ARG A 126 3.01 14.52 -0.22
CA ARG A 126 2.69 15.33 0.96
C ARG A 126 2.45 16.79 0.58
N ASN A 127 2.93 17.24 -0.58
CA ASN A 127 2.68 18.59 -1.09
C ASN A 127 1.44 18.63 -2.01
N PRO A 128 0.24 19.00 -1.52
CA PRO A 128 -0.97 19.00 -2.33
C PRO A 128 -0.92 19.96 -3.53
N LYS A 129 -0.06 20.99 -3.50
CA LYS A 129 0.11 21.94 -4.62
C LYS A 129 0.88 21.33 -5.79
N ALA A 130 1.75 20.36 -5.53
CA ALA A 130 2.53 19.66 -6.55
C ALA A 130 1.73 18.53 -7.26
N LEU A 131 0.55 18.18 -6.77
CA LEU A 131 -0.22 17.05 -7.27
C LEU A 131 -1.19 17.44 -8.39
N HIS A 132 -1.08 16.77 -9.54
CA HIS A 132 -1.97 16.97 -10.68
C HIS A 132 -3.31 16.22 -10.54
N LEU A 133 -3.29 15.00 -10.01
CA LEU A 133 -4.50 14.19 -9.81
C LEU A 133 -5.32 14.75 -8.65
N LYS A 134 -6.55 15.19 -8.92
CA LYS A 134 -7.40 15.90 -7.94
C LYS A 134 -8.33 14.96 -7.18
N THR A 135 -8.82 13.91 -7.83
CA THR A 135 -9.83 13.01 -7.26
C THR A 135 -9.26 11.65 -6.87
N ASP A 136 -9.93 10.97 -5.93
CA ASP A 136 -9.56 9.60 -5.56
C ASP A 136 -9.79 8.62 -6.71
N ARG A 137 -10.75 8.88 -7.60
CA ARG A 137 -10.96 8.09 -8.81
C ARG A 137 -9.75 8.15 -9.74
N GLN A 138 -9.21 9.36 -9.98
CA GLN A 138 -8.00 9.53 -10.80
C GLN A 138 -6.79 8.86 -10.16
N ARG A 139 -6.63 8.99 -8.83
CA ARG A 139 -5.56 8.34 -8.09
C ARG A 139 -5.68 6.81 -8.11
N ALA A 140 -6.88 6.28 -7.94
CA ALA A 140 -7.16 4.85 -8.03
C ALA A 140 -6.79 4.29 -9.40
N HIS A 141 -7.18 5.00 -10.46
CA HIS A 141 -6.85 4.63 -11.83
C HIS A 141 -5.34 4.65 -12.06
N ALA A 142 -4.63 5.70 -11.63
CA ALA A 142 -3.18 5.76 -11.76
C ALA A 142 -2.43 4.67 -10.98
N ILE A 143 -2.96 4.22 -9.83
CA ILE A 143 -2.36 3.12 -9.07
C ILE A 143 -2.58 1.78 -9.81
N ARG A 144 -3.78 1.52 -10.33
CA ARG A 144 -4.07 0.25 -11.01
C ARG A 144 -3.44 0.12 -12.37
N GLU A 145 -3.49 1.19 -13.15
CA GLU A 145 -3.11 1.18 -14.57
C GLU A 145 -1.72 1.79 -14.79
N GLY A 146 -1.08 2.28 -13.73
CA GLY A 146 0.08 3.13 -13.84
C GLY A 146 -0.29 4.56 -14.26
N HIS A 147 0.70 5.44 -14.28
CA HIS A 147 0.53 6.80 -14.80
C HIS A 147 1.26 6.94 -16.13
N PRO A 148 0.54 6.99 -17.27
CA PRO A 148 1.14 7.12 -18.59
C PRO A 148 2.14 8.28 -18.68
N GLY A 149 3.26 8.04 -19.37
CA GLY A 149 4.34 9.03 -19.53
C GLY A 149 5.20 9.25 -18.29
N THR A 150 5.13 8.37 -17.28
CA THR A 150 5.94 8.45 -16.05
C THR A 150 6.57 7.09 -15.71
N GLY A 151 7.44 7.05 -14.70
CA GLY A 151 7.97 5.79 -14.15
C GLY A 151 7.01 5.04 -13.21
N MET A 152 5.76 5.48 -13.06
CA MET A 152 4.77 4.84 -12.18
C MET A 152 4.06 3.70 -12.93
N PHE A 153 4.54 2.48 -12.72
CA PHE A 153 3.95 1.25 -13.28
C PHE A 153 2.63 0.85 -12.59
N PRO A 154 1.77 0.06 -13.25
CA PRO A 154 0.56 -0.48 -12.65
C PRO A 154 0.84 -1.41 -11.46
N ASP A 155 0.00 -1.34 -10.44
CA ASP A 155 -0.13 -2.39 -9.41
C ASP A 155 -1.43 -3.18 -9.62
N THR A 156 -1.29 -4.36 -10.21
CA THR A 156 -2.40 -5.29 -10.47
C THR A 156 -2.62 -6.30 -9.35
N THR A 157 -1.84 -6.23 -8.26
CA THR A 157 -1.85 -7.19 -7.15
C THR A 157 -2.67 -6.70 -5.94
N MET A 158 -3.01 -5.41 -5.94
CA MET A 158 -3.76 -4.76 -4.88
C MET A 158 -5.26 -5.06 -4.98
N THR A 159 -5.84 -5.56 -3.90
CA THR A 159 -7.29 -5.74 -3.77
C THR A 159 -8.03 -4.39 -3.74
N ASP A 160 -9.32 -4.39 -4.02
CA ASP A 160 -10.18 -3.19 -3.94
C ASP A 160 -10.11 -2.53 -2.54
N GLN A 161 -10.07 -3.34 -1.48
CA GLN A 161 -9.99 -2.83 -0.11
C GLN A 161 -8.61 -2.25 0.21
N GLU A 162 -7.53 -2.89 -0.23
CA GLU A 162 -6.16 -2.35 -0.07
C GLU A 162 -6.01 -1.02 -0.83
N LEU A 163 -6.59 -0.90 -2.02
CA LEU A 163 -6.60 0.36 -2.76
C LEU A 163 -7.38 1.44 -2.03
N THR A 164 -8.55 1.08 -1.50
CA THR A 164 -9.37 2.00 -0.70
C THR A 164 -8.64 2.49 0.55
N ASN A 165 -7.96 1.60 1.26
CA ASN A 165 -7.11 1.92 2.41
C ASN A 165 -5.93 2.82 2.01
N THR A 166 -5.25 2.49 0.90
CA THR A 166 -4.15 3.28 0.36
C THR A 166 -4.59 4.70 0.01
N LEU A 167 -5.76 4.88 -0.60
CA LEU A 167 -6.31 6.21 -0.90
C LEU A 167 -6.62 7.00 0.38
N ALA A 168 -7.13 6.34 1.42
CA ALA A 168 -7.33 6.97 2.73
C ALA A 168 -6.00 7.44 3.34
N TYR A 169 -4.94 6.62 3.23
CA TYR A 169 -3.61 6.98 3.69
C TYR A 169 -3.00 8.14 2.89
N LEU A 170 -3.09 8.12 1.56
CA LEU A 170 -2.66 9.25 0.72
C LEU A 170 -3.39 10.55 1.07
N SER A 171 -4.66 10.46 1.46
CA SER A 171 -5.42 11.62 1.95
C SER A 171 -4.84 12.16 3.27
N LEU A 172 -4.46 11.28 4.20
CA LEU A 172 -3.79 11.65 5.44
C LEU A 172 -2.45 12.36 5.16
N LEU A 173 -1.58 11.78 4.32
CA LEU A 173 -0.28 12.34 3.95
C LEU A 173 -0.39 13.79 3.42
N ARG A 174 -1.35 14.04 2.53
CA ARG A 174 -1.61 15.39 1.99
C ARG A 174 -2.07 16.38 3.07
N ARG A 175 -2.95 15.95 3.98
CA ARG A 175 -3.42 16.81 5.07
C ARG A 175 -2.26 17.19 5.99
N GLU A 176 -1.46 16.21 6.43
CA GLU A 176 -0.31 16.46 7.30
C GLU A 176 0.74 17.36 6.64
N GLY A 177 1.04 17.15 5.36
CA GLY A 177 1.96 18.01 4.63
C GLY A 177 1.44 19.45 4.48
N ALA A 178 0.13 19.61 4.23
CA ALA A 178 -0.50 20.92 4.23
C ALA A 178 -0.36 21.63 5.59
N GLN A 179 -0.61 20.94 6.70
CA GLN A 179 -0.47 21.50 8.05
C GLN A 179 0.97 21.93 8.34
N LYS A 180 1.96 21.07 8.07
CA LYS A 180 3.38 21.41 8.24
C LYS A 180 3.80 22.65 7.45
N SER A 181 3.28 22.80 6.23
CA SER A 181 3.56 23.98 5.38
C SER A 181 2.82 25.26 5.80
N GLY A 182 1.74 25.13 6.58
CA GLY A 182 0.98 26.23 7.15
C GLY A 182 1.63 26.75 8.44
N GLU A 183 2.04 25.83 9.32
CA GLU A 183 2.76 26.13 10.57
C GLU A 183 4.07 26.86 10.31
N ALA A 184 4.86 26.40 9.32
CA ALA A 184 6.11 27.04 8.93
C ALA A 184 5.95 28.47 8.37
N ARG A 185 4.71 28.93 8.13
CA ARG A 185 4.42 30.26 7.57
C ARG A 185 3.94 31.27 8.63
N VAL A 186 3.90 30.93 9.91
CA VAL A 186 3.64 31.90 10.99
C VAL A 186 4.98 32.53 11.40
N PRO A 187 5.31 33.77 11.00
CA PRO A 187 6.47 34.45 11.54
C PRO A 187 6.22 34.68 13.03
N HIS A 188 7.10 34.11 13.86
CA HIS A 188 7.16 34.43 15.28
C HIS A 188 7.58 35.90 15.38
N ILE A 189 6.60 36.81 15.46
CA ILE A 189 6.84 38.20 15.82
C ILE A 189 7.38 38.14 17.25
N LYS A 190 8.69 38.34 17.40
CA LYS A 190 9.28 38.60 18.70
C LYS A 190 8.75 39.94 19.16
N GLU A 191 7.87 39.90 20.15
CA GLU A 191 7.47 41.05 20.94
C GLU A 191 8.72 41.64 21.60
N GLN A 192 9.22 42.75 21.04
CA GLN A 192 10.18 43.61 21.71
C GLN A 192 9.41 44.36 22.80
N GLN A 193 9.54 43.90 24.03
CA GLN A 193 9.16 44.68 25.20
C GLN A 193 10.24 45.73 25.51
N PRO A 194 9.82 46.91 26.02
CA PRO A 194 10.65 48.11 26.13
C PRO A 194 11.75 48.01 27.19
#